data_AF-B4D3V1-F1
#
_entry.id   AF-B4D3V1-F1
#
_cell.length_a   1.000
_cell.length_b   1.000
_cell.length_c   1.000
_cell.angle_alpha   90.00
_cell.angle_beta   90.00
_cell.angle_gamma   90.00
#
_symmetry.space_group_name_H-M   'P 1'
#
loop_
_entity.id
_entity.type
_entity.pdbx_description
1 polymer ?
#
loop_
_entity_poly.entity_id
_entity_poly.type
_entity_poly.pdbx_seq_one_letter_code
_entity_poly.pdbx_strand_id
1 'polypeptide(L)'
;MNLRPLLASVVLATCFTGCATFSNTEMSQIRQHGVSPAVVGKMESGRVLTPRDIIELTHRGVPDDFIIRQIDDAGVDYILNRDDVKRLQAAHVSRPVMDALFAASDDFAGNYAPDQRPHVYGAYPYYDNYGPYGPYYAPYPYYYPYGGVSVVVGGGRWHHWR
;
A
#
# COMPACT_ATOMS: atom_id res chain seq x y z
N MET A 1 24.44 38.74 36.69
CA MET A 1 24.13 37.30 36.76
C MET A 1 23.21 36.97 35.60
N ASN A 2 23.71 36.28 34.57
CA ASN A 2 23.04 36.16 33.27
C ASN A 2 22.29 34.83 33.13
N LEU A 3 20.96 34.91 33.22
CA LEU A 3 20.01 33.81 33.28
C LEU A 3 19.57 33.29 31.88
N ARG A 4 20.50 33.24 30.92
CA ARG A 4 20.18 33.02 29.49
C ARG A 4 20.63 31.70 28.83
N PRO A 5 21.51 30.84 29.37
CA PRO A 5 21.91 29.62 28.65
C PRO A 5 21.07 28.37 28.97
N LEU A 6 20.17 28.40 29.97
CA LEU A 6 19.46 27.18 30.41
C LEU A 6 18.22 26.79 29.59
N LEU A 7 17.72 27.68 28.72
CA LEU A 7 16.53 27.39 27.89
C LEU A 7 16.85 26.77 26.52
N ALA A 8 18.12 26.74 26.11
CA ALA A 8 18.52 26.19 24.81
C ALA A 8 18.63 24.65 24.80
N SER A 9 18.59 23.99 25.95
CA SER A 9 18.85 22.54 26.07
C SER A 9 17.59 21.66 26.09
N VAL A 10 16.39 22.23 26.20
CA VAL A 10 15.15 21.46 26.40
C VAL A 10 14.40 21.14 25.10
N VAL A 11 14.73 21.78 23.98
CA VAL A 11 13.98 21.62 22.72
C VAL A 11 14.50 20.47 21.83
N LEU A 12 15.64 19.83 22.18
CA LEU A 12 16.26 18.79 21.34
C LEU A 12 15.78 17.34 21.65
N ALA A 13 14.77 17.14 22.49
CA ALA A 13 14.36 15.81 22.98
C ALA A 13 13.03 15.27 22.45
N THR A 14 12.32 15.99 21.56
CA THR A 14 10.96 15.60 21.12
C THR A 14 10.86 14.95 19.74
N CYS A 15 11.97 14.61 19.09
CA CYS A 15 11.95 14.09 17.71
C CYS A 15 11.84 12.56 17.57
N PHE A 16 11.54 11.81 18.63
CA PHE A 16 11.50 10.33 18.60
C PHE A 16 10.13 9.69 18.88
N THR A 17 9.03 10.42 18.77
CA THR A 17 7.68 9.83 18.81
C THR A 17 7.18 9.57 17.40
N GLY A 18 7.71 8.53 16.76
CA GLY A 18 7.36 8.14 15.39
C GLY A 18 7.59 6.67 15.06
N CYS A 19 7.35 5.76 16.01
CA CYS A 19 7.40 4.31 15.74
C CYS A 19 6.33 3.58 16.56
N ALA A 20 5.05 3.83 16.31
CA ALA A 20 3.99 3.03 16.92
C ALA A 20 3.18 2.31 15.83
N THR A 21 3.81 1.33 15.20
CA THR A 21 3.17 0.44 14.22
C THR A 21 2.07 -0.40 14.90
N PHE A 22 2.33 -1.07 16.03
CA PHE A 22 1.28 -1.67 16.86
C PHE A 22 1.77 -1.84 18.30
N SER A 23 0.90 -1.69 19.28
CA SER A 23 1.19 -2.09 20.67
C SER A 23 1.20 -3.62 20.80
N ASN A 24 1.89 -4.14 21.82
CA ASN A 24 1.90 -5.58 22.11
C ASN A 24 0.49 -6.15 22.34
N THR A 25 -0.42 -5.34 22.90
CA THR A 25 -1.82 -5.74 23.13
C THR A 25 -2.58 -5.86 21.81
N GLU A 26 -2.43 -4.91 20.89
CA GLU A 26 -3.04 -4.98 19.55
C GLU A 26 -2.47 -6.15 18.74
N MET A 27 -1.15 -6.37 18.80
CA MET A 27 -0.53 -7.53 18.14
C MET A 27 -1.05 -8.86 18.71
N SER A 28 -1.29 -8.94 20.02
CA SER A 28 -1.93 -10.10 20.62
C SER A 28 -3.36 -10.30 20.10
N GLN A 29 -4.13 -9.22 19.89
CA GLN A 29 -5.47 -9.30 19.31
C GLN A 29 -5.40 -9.82 17.86
N ILE A 30 -4.52 -9.27 17.02
CA ILE A 30 -4.34 -9.73 15.63
C ILE A 30 -3.95 -11.22 15.60
N ARG A 31 -3.07 -11.67 16.50
CA ARG A 31 -2.72 -13.10 16.61
C ARG A 31 -3.90 -13.98 17.01
N GLN A 32 -4.83 -13.48 17.84
CA GLN A 32 -6.04 -14.23 18.22
C GLN A 32 -6.99 -14.48 17.04
N HIS A 33 -6.92 -13.66 15.98
CA HIS A 33 -7.65 -13.90 14.73
C HIS A 33 -7.08 -15.05 13.90
N GLY A 34 -5.98 -15.69 14.32
CA GLY A 34 -5.39 -16.84 13.61
C GLY A 34 -4.69 -16.45 12.31
N VAL A 35 -4.21 -15.22 12.22
CA VAL A 35 -3.36 -14.73 11.14
C VAL A 35 -2.04 -15.49 11.11
N SER A 36 -1.50 -15.78 9.93
CA SER A 36 -0.25 -16.51 9.79
C SER A 36 0.91 -15.74 10.44
N PRO A 37 1.90 -16.46 11.03
CA PRO A 37 3.06 -15.82 11.64
C PRO A 37 3.85 -14.94 10.67
N ALA A 38 3.79 -15.23 9.36
CA ALA A 38 4.46 -14.45 8.33
C ALA A 38 3.83 -13.06 8.17
N VAL A 39 2.49 -12.98 8.14
CA VAL A 39 1.76 -11.70 8.07
C VAL A 39 1.91 -10.92 9.36
N VAL A 40 1.78 -11.59 10.51
CA VAL A 40 2.03 -10.98 11.84
C VAL A 40 3.43 -10.38 11.92
N GLY A 41 4.46 -11.12 11.47
CA GLY A 41 5.84 -10.61 11.47
C GLY A 41 6.06 -9.41 10.55
N LYS A 42 5.31 -9.29 9.45
CA LYS A 42 5.32 -8.07 8.61
C LYS A 42 4.71 -6.89 9.36
N MET A 43 3.57 -7.08 10.01
CA MET A 43 2.93 -6.04 10.82
C MET A 43 3.85 -5.61 11.96
N GLU A 44 4.50 -6.54 12.68
CA GLU A 44 5.42 -6.19 13.77
C GLU A 44 6.65 -5.41 13.33
N SER A 45 7.13 -5.67 12.11
CA SER A 45 8.31 -5.00 11.56
C SER A 45 7.99 -3.78 10.71
N GLY A 46 6.72 -3.35 10.65
CA GLY A 46 6.30 -2.21 9.84
C GLY A 46 6.54 -2.43 8.34
N ARG A 47 6.50 -3.68 7.87
CA ARG A 47 6.71 -4.02 6.45
C ARG A 47 5.42 -3.90 5.66
N VAL A 48 5.58 -3.55 4.40
CA VAL A 48 4.48 -3.47 3.43
C VAL A 48 3.68 -4.77 3.39
N LEU A 49 2.35 -4.62 3.41
CA LEU A 49 1.40 -5.70 3.19
C LEU A 49 1.10 -5.83 1.69
N THR A 50 1.22 -7.04 1.16
CA THR A 50 0.81 -7.37 -0.21
C THR A 50 -0.70 -7.59 -0.28
N PRO A 51 -1.32 -7.56 -1.48
CA PRO A 51 -2.75 -7.86 -1.63
C PRO A 51 -3.14 -9.23 -1.04
N ARG A 52 -2.23 -10.22 -1.11
CA ARG A 52 -2.44 -11.54 -0.50
C ARG A 52 -2.53 -11.48 1.03
N ASP A 53 -1.67 -10.68 1.65
CA ASP A 53 -1.67 -10.52 3.11
C ASP A 53 -2.97 -9.84 3.57
N ILE A 54 -3.46 -8.86 2.80
CA ILE A 54 -4.70 -8.13 3.10
C ILE A 54 -5.92 -9.05 2.98
N ILE A 55 -5.98 -9.87 1.93
CA ILE A 55 -7.02 -10.91 1.78
C ILE A 55 -7.01 -11.86 2.99
N GLU A 56 -5.82 -12.25 3.47
CA GLU A 56 -5.72 -13.09 4.65
C GLU A 56 -6.26 -12.38 5.90
N LEU A 57 -5.85 -11.14 6.15
CA LEU A 57 -6.34 -10.34 7.28
C LEU A 57 -7.87 -10.21 7.26
N THR A 58 -8.45 -9.92 6.10
CA THR A 58 -9.91 -9.86 5.90
C THR A 58 -10.57 -11.20 6.18
N HIS A 59 -10.06 -12.31 5.62
CA HIS A 59 -10.63 -13.65 5.88
C HIS A 59 -10.53 -14.08 7.35
N ARG A 60 -9.54 -13.58 8.08
CA ARG A 60 -9.37 -13.81 9.53
C ARG A 60 -10.23 -12.87 10.38
N GLY A 61 -10.96 -11.95 9.76
CA GLY A 61 -11.82 -11.00 10.45
C GLY A 61 -11.04 -10.00 11.31
N VAL A 62 -9.81 -9.67 10.90
CA VAL A 62 -9.04 -8.60 11.55
C VAL A 62 -9.75 -7.28 11.29
N PRO A 63 -9.96 -6.44 12.31
CA PRO A 63 -10.58 -5.12 12.14
C PRO A 63 -9.87 -4.27 11.08
N ASP A 64 -10.66 -3.63 10.22
CA ASP A 64 -10.19 -2.80 9.11
C ASP A 64 -9.23 -1.69 9.57
N ASP A 65 -9.46 -1.09 10.74
CA ASP A 65 -8.62 -0.03 11.31
C ASP A 65 -7.15 -0.47 11.48
N PHE A 66 -6.91 -1.75 11.80
CA PHE A 66 -5.54 -2.28 11.87
C PHE A 66 -4.92 -2.45 10.49
N ILE A 67 -5.72 -2.84 9.49
CA ILE A 67 -5.23 -2.99 8.12
C ILE A 67 -4.89 -1.62 7.54
N ILE A 68 -5.80 -0.64 7.69
CA ILE A 68 -5.65 0.74 7.21
C ILE A 68 -4.43 1.39 7.88
N ARG A 69 -4.32 1.31 9.21
CA ARG A 69 -3.18 1.89 9.92
C ARG A 69 -1.85 1.29 9.46
N GLN A 70 -1.80 -0.01 9.20
CA GLN A 70 -0.59 -0.63 8.66
C GLN A 70 -0.26 -0.12 7.25
N ILE A 71 -1.27 0.11 6.40
CA ILE A 71 -1.09 0.71 5.07
C ILE A 71 -0.59 2.15 5.19
N ASP A 72 -1.14 2.94 6.10
CA ASP A 72 -0.74 4.34 6.33
C ASP A 72 0.69 4.44 6.89
N ASP A 73 1.04 3.56 7.84
CA ASP A 73 2.36 3.57 8.50
C ASP A 73 3.48 3.02 7.60
N ALA A 74 3.22 1.92 6.88
CA ALA A 74 4.23 1.24 6.07
C ALA A 74 4.23 1.66 4.59
N GLY A 75 3.11 2.24 4.12
CA GLY A 75 2.85 2.47 2.70
C GLY A 75 2.72 1.18 1.89
N VAL A 76 2.91 1.31 0.58
CA VAL A 76 3.06 0.19 -0.34
C VAL A 76 4.26 0.41 -1.26
N ASP A 77 4.82 -0.68 -1.78
CA ASP A 77 5.95 -0.68 -2.73
C ASP A 77 5.56 -1.31 -4.08
N TYR A 78 4.25 -1.35 -4.36
CA TYR A 78 3.67 -1.94 -5.56
C TYR A 78 2.54 -1.09 -6.11
N ILE A 79 2.30 -1.24 -7.42
CA ILE A 79 1.17 -0.65 -8.12
C ILE A 79 0.06 -1.70 -8.20
N LEU A 80 -1.14 -1.37 -7.71
CA LEU A 80 -2.29 -2.24 -7.83
C LEU A 80 -2.73 -2.43 -9.28
N ASN A 81 -2.61 -3.65 -9.80
CA ASN A 81 -3.15 -4.00 -11.11
C ASN A 81 -4.61 -4.47 -11.02
N ARG A 82 -5.24 -4.64 -12.19
CA ARG A 82 -6.65 -5.03 -12.29
C ARG A 82 -6.95 -6.40 -11.66
N ASP A 83 -6.01 -7.34 -11.72
CA ASP A 83 -6.21 -8.67 -11.16
C ASP A 83 -6.09 -8.66 -9.62
N ASP A 84 -5.24 -7.80 -9.05
CA ASP A 84 -5.20 -7.53 -7.61
C ASP A 84 -6.53 -6.99 -7.11
N VAL A 85 -7.07 -5.97 -7.78
CA VAL A 85 -8.37 -5.37 -7.43
C VAL A 85 -9.49 -6.42 -7.46
N LYS A 86 -9.55 -7.24 -8.50
CA LYS A 86 -10.54 -8.33 -8.59
C LYS A 86 -10.40 -9.33 -7.46
N ARG A 87 -9.17 -9.71 -7.08
CA ARG A 87 -8.92 -10.65 -5.98
C ARG A 87 -9.33 -10.07 -4.63
N LEU A 88 -9.01 -8.80 -4.38
CA LEU A 88 -9.41 -8.10 -3.16
C LEU A 88 -10.94 -7.98 -3.06
N GLN A 89 -11.61 -7.62 -4.17
CA GLN A 89 -13.08 -7.57 -4.23
C GLN A 89 -13.72 -8.94 -4.02
N ALA A 90 -13.19 -9.99 -4.65
CA ALA A 90 -13.69 -11.36 -4.49
C ALA A 90 -13.51 -11.89 -3.07
N ALA A 91 -12.51 -11.40 -2.34
CA ALA A 91 -12.29 -11.69 -0.92
C ALA A 91 -13.15 -10.80 0.02
N HIS A 92 -14.04 -9.98 -0.52
CA HIS A 92 -14.87 -9.04 0.23
C HIS A 92 -14.07 -8.08 1.11
N VAL A 93 -12.87 -7.65 0.66
CA VAL A 93 -12.12 -6.58 1.31
C VAL A 93 -13.00 -5.32 1.36
N SER A 94 -13.06 -4.69 2.53
CA SER A 94 -13.95 -3.55 2.74
C SER A 94 -13.51 -2.36 1.89
N ARG A 95 -14.48 -1.48 1.60
CA ARG A 95 -14.24 -0.29 0.80
C ARG A 95 -13.20 0.65 1.42
N PRO A 96 -13.21 0.94 2.74
CA PRO A 96 -12.18 1.77 3.37
C PRO A 96 -10.75 1.21 3.19
N VAL A 97 -10.57 -0.11 3.30
CA VAL A 97 -9.26 -0.75 3.09
C VAL A 97 -8.82 -0.65 1.62
N MET A 98 -9.77 -0.84 0.68
CA MET A 98 -9.50 -0.65 -0.75
C MET A 98 -9.10 0.79 -1.07
N ASP A 99 -9.80 1.79 -0.52
CA ASP A 99 -9.51 3.21 -0.74
C ASP A 99 -8.12 3.57 -0.18
N ALA A 100 -7.76 3.07 1.01
CA ALA A 100 -6.41 3.24 1.58
C ALA A 100 -5.31 2.63 0.69
N LEU A 101 -5.54 1.42 0.16
CA LEU A 101 -4.60 0.79 -0.77
C LEU A 101 -4.43 1.56 -2.07
N PHE A 102 -5.52 2.08 -2.64
CA PHE A 102 -5.44 2.89 -3.85
C PHE A 102 -4.66 4.17 -3.59
N ALA A 103 -4.94 4.87 -2.49
CA ALA A 103 -4.21 6.07 -2.12
C ALA A 103 -2.70 5.80 -1.96
N ALA A 104 -2.32 4.74 -1.23
CA ALA A 104 -0.92 4.37 -1.05
C ALA A 104 -0.25 3.95 -2.36
N SER A 105 -0.94 3.19 -3.21
CA SER A 105 -0.45 2.76 -4.53
C SER A 105 -0.25 3.95 -5.48
N ASP A 106 -1.16 4.92 -5.46
CA ASP A 106 -1.09 6.13 -6.28
C ASP A 106 0.06 7.04 -5.84
N ASP A 107 0.28 7.18 -4.52
CA ASP A 107 1.43 7.90 -3.98
C ASP A 107 2.75 7.22 -4.39
N PHE A 108 2.85 5.89 -4.24
CA PHE A 108 4.00 5.12 -4.70
C PHE A 108 4.28 5.31 -6.20
N ALA A 109 3.25 5.19 -7.05
CA ALA A 109 3.37 5.40 -8.49
C ALA A 109 3.83 6.83 -8.83
N GLY A 110 3.29 7.84 -8.13
CA GLY A 110 3.65 9.24 -8.30
C GLY A 110 5.11 9.52 -7.98
N ASN A 111 5.67 8.85 -6.97
CA ASN A 111 7.03 9.05 -6.48
C ASN A 111 8.09 8.27 -7.28
N TYR A 112 7.79 7.05 -7.73
CA TYR A 112 8.79 6.15 -8.32
C TYR A 112 8.71 5.98 -9.83
N ALA A 113 7.58 6.31 -10.46
CA ALA A 113 7.42 6.15 -11.89
C ALA A 113 6.63 7.33 -12.50
N PRO A 114 7.17 8.56 -12.45
CA PRO A 114 6.47 9.76 -12.94
C PRO A 114 6.11 9.65 -14.43
N ASP A 115 6.95 8.97 -15.23
CA ASP A 115 6.70 8.72 -16.66
C ASP A 115 5.80 7.51 -16.91
N GLN A 116 5.70 6.60 -15.94
CA GLN A 116 4.77 5.47 -15.99
C GLN A 116 3.50 5.78 -15.21
N ARG A 117 3.16 7.05 -14.96
CA ARG A 117 1.83 7.42 -14.47
C ARG A 117 0.84 6.74 -15.40
N PRO A 118 0.21 5.64 -14.97
CA PRO A 118 -0.66 4.92 -15.84
C PRO A 118 -1.86 5.85 -15.94
N HIS A 119 -2.03 6.53 -17.06
CA HIS A 119 -3.31 7.12 -17.43
C HIS A 119 -4.45 6.07 -17.41
N VAL A 120 -4.12 4.80 -17.14
CA VAL A 120 -4.99 3.64 -16.89
C VAL A 120 -5.93 3.80 -15.67
N TYR A 121 -5.67 4.70 -14.72
CA TYR A 121 -6.63 5.01 -13.64
C TYR A 121 -7.46 6.30 -13.86
N GLY A 122 -7.37 6.92 -15.04
CA GLY A 122 -8.24 8.04 -15.41
C GLY A 122 -9.72 7.67 -15.64
N ALA A 123 -10.06 6.39 -15.57
CA ALA A 123 -11.43 5.90 -15.72
C ALA A 123 -11.57 4.49 -15.15
N TYR A 124 -11.40 4.30 -13.84
CA TYR A 124 -12.08 3.17 -13.19
C TYR A 124 -13.52 3.61 -12.92
N PRO A 125 -14.53 3.14 -13.69
CA PRO A 125 -15.93 3.52 -13.52
C PRO A 125 -16.56 2.84 -12.30
N TYR A 126 -15.76 2.43 -11.32
CA TYR A 126 -16.24 1.71 -10.15
C TYR A 126 -16.85 2.65 -9.10
N TYR A 127 -16.61 3.97 -9.22
CA TYR A 127 -17.33 4.99 -8.46
C TYR A 127 -18.47 5.67 -9.25
N ASP A 128 -18.64 5.39 -10.54
CA ASP A 128 -19.62 6.12 -11.40
C ASP A 128 -20.97 5.42 -11.57
N ASN A 129 -21.19 4.26 -10.94
CA ASN A 129 -22.40 3.46 -11.13
C ASN A 129 -23.20 3.25 -9.84
N TYR A 130 -23.43 4.33 -9.08
CA TYR A 130 -24.41 4.37 -7.98
C TYR A 130 -25.26 5.66 -7.99
N GLY A 131 -25.54 6.21 -9.17
CA GLY A 131 -26.48 7.32 -9.34
C GLY A 131 -27.15 7.28 -10.72
N PRO A 132 -28.47 7.48 -10.82
CA PRO A 132 -29.20 7.49 -12.11
C PRO A 132 -28.93 8.72 -12.99
N TYR A 133 -27.92 9.53 -12.68
CA TYR A 133 -27.51 10.71 -13.44
C TYR A 133 -25.97 10.77 -13.52
N GLY A 134 -25.38 9.90 -14.33
CA GLY A 134 -23.96 9.98 -14.71
C GLY A 134 -23.78 10.72 -16.04
N PRO A 135 -22.87 11.70 -16.15
CA PRO A 135 -22.70 12.53 -17.33
C PRO A 135 -21.97 11.77 -18.46
N TYR A 136 -22.44 11.97 -19.69
CA TYR A 136 -21.84 11.45 -20.92
C TYR A 136 -20.37 11.87 -21.07
N TYR A 137 -19.43 11.03 -20.65
CA TYR A 137 -18.05 11.11 -21.12
C TYR A 137 -17.91 10.25 -22.38
N ALA A 138 -17.70 10.95 -23.50
CA ALA A 138 -17.50 10.36 -24.82
C ALA A 138 -16.19 9.55 -24.88
N PRO A 139 -16.16 8.42 -25.60
CA PRO A 139 -14.97 7.61 -25.77
C PRO A 139 -14.01 8.25 -26.78
N TYR A 140 -12.81 8.63 -26.37
CA TYR A 140 -11.71 8.87 -27.30
C TYR A 140 -10.94 7.57 -27.55
N PRO A 141 -10.89 7.07 -28.80
CA PRO A 141 -10.12 5.88 -29.14
C PRO A 141 -8.65 6.27 -29.35
N TYR A 142 -7.82 6.10 -28.33
CA TYR A 142 -6.36 6.13 -28.51
C TYR A 142 -5.85 4.72 -28.83
N TYR A 143 -5.72 4.45 -30.13
CA TYR A 143 -5.05 3.29 -30.69
C TYR A 143 -3.52 3.55 -30.67
N TYR A 144 -2.79 2.90 -29.77
CA TYR A 144 -1.32 2.90 -29.77
C TYR A 144 -0.81 1.54 -30.26
N PRO A 145 -0.23 1.44 -31.48
CA PRO A 145 0.47 0.26 -31.91
C PRO A 145 1.96 0.42 -31.57
N TYR A 146 2.39 -0.09 -30.41
CA TYR A 146 3.81 -0.33 -30.17
C TYR A 146 4.03 -1.78 -29.78
N GLY A 147 4.40 -2.58 -30.79
CA GLY A 147 5.08 -3.85 -30.60
C GLY A 147 6.46 -3.59 -30.00
N GLY A 148 6.52 -3.57 -28.66
CA GLY A 148 7.77 -3.67 -27.92
C GLY A 148 8.14 -5.13 -27.76
N VAL A 149 9.06 -5.63 -28.58
CA VAL A 149 9.72 -6.92 -28.34
C VAL A 149 10.65 -6.73 -27.15
N SER A 150 10.26 -7.22 -25.97
CA SER A 150 11.14 -7.27 -24.81
C SER A 150 12.19 -8.37 -25.03
N VAL A 151 13.38 -8.01 -25.47
CA VAL A 151 14.54 -8.91 -25.47
C VAL A 151 15.07 -8.96 -24.03
N VAL A 152 14.79 -10.04 -23.32
CA VAL A 152 15.42 -10.34 -22.04
C VAL A 152 16.86 -10.79 -22.32
N VAL A 153 17.83 -9.89 -22.13
CA VAL A 153 19.26 -10.26 -22.11
C VAL A 153 19.58 -10.81 -20.72
N GLY A 154 19.47 -12.13 -20.57
CA GLY A 154 19.89 -12.84 -19.36
C GLY A 154 21.40 -12.82 -19.20
N GLY A 155 21.91 -11.88 -18.40
CA GLY A 155 23.31 -11.86 -17.94
C GLY A 155 23.54 -12.91 -16.85
N GLY A 156 23.87 -14.14 -17.25
CA GLY A 156 24.29 -15.19 -16.35
C GLY A 156 25.61 -14.83 -15.65
N ARG A 157 25.55 -14.62 -14.33
CA ARG A 157 26.72 -14.38 -13.47
C ARG A 157 27.22 -15.71 -12.92
N TRP A 158 28.33 -16.19 -13.47
CA TRP A 158 29.04 -17.38 -12.99
C TRP A 158 29.77 -17.06 -11.67
N HIS A 159 29.44 -17.79 -10.61
CA HIS A 159 30.24 -17.83 -9.38
C HIS A 159 30.99 -19.16 -9.34
N HIS A 160 32.31 -19.07 -9.56
CA HIS A 160 33.27 -20.15 -9.38
C HIS A 160 33.64 -20.20 -7.88
N TRP A 161 33.47 -21.36 -7.24
CA TRP A 161 34.08 -21.61 -5.93
C TRP A 161 35.33 -22.47 -6.12
N ARG A 162 36.37 -22.14 -5.36
CA ARG A 162 37.51 -22.99 -5.02
C ARG A 162 37.32 -23.45 -3.58
#